data_AF-X1G0N4-F1
#
_entry.id   AF-X1G0N4-F1
#
_cell.length_a   1.000
_cell.length_b   1.000
_cell.length_c   1.000
_cell.angle_alpha   90.00
_cell.angle_beta   90.00
_cell.angle_gamma   90.00
#
_symmetry.space_group_name_H-M   'P 1'
#
loop_
_entity.id
_entity.type
_entity.pdbx_description
1 polymer ?
#
loop_
_entity_poly.entity_id
_entity_poly.type
_entity_poly.pdbx_seq_one_letter_code
_entity_poly.pdbx_strand_id
1 'polypeptide(L)'
;MTSTPQKNKLHRLEPRVYQYTFGPNEPVLRIRSGDSVTASTVDAHGFDCTGNPLAEHQKQKSKVTTFQEANPLVGPIWIEEAQPGDLLKISI
;
A
#
# COMPACT_ATOMS: atom_id res chain seq x y z
N MET A 1 -8.68 -5.39 -33.54
CA MET A 1 -8.97 -4.15 -32.78
C MET A 1 -7.67 -3.68 -32.17
N THR A 2 -7.10 -2.59 -32.68
CA THR A 2 -5.82 -2.05 -32.19
C THR A 2 -6.10 -1.22 -30.94
N SER A 3 -5.79 -1.79 -29.75
CA SER A 3 -5.82 -1.03 -28.50
C SER A 3 -4.80 0.08 -28.57
N THR A 4 -5.24 1.33 -28.43
CA THR A 4 -4.37 2.48 -28.23
C THR A 4 -3.44 2.17 -27.04
N PRO A 5 -2.11 2.36 -27.14
CA PRO A 5 -1.23 2.10 -26.02
C PRO A 5 -1.66 2.97 -24.83
N GLN A 6 -2.09 2.30 -23.75
CA GLN A 6 -2.43 2.97 -22.51
C GLN A 6 -1.15 3.62 -21.96
N LYS A 7 -1.19 4.93 -21.73
CA LYS A 7 -0.07 5.64 -21.13
C LYS A 7 0.03 5.23 -19.66
N ASN A 8 1.06 4.45 -19.31
CA ASN A 8 1.36 4.08 -17.93
C ASN A 8 1.51 5.35 -17.07
N LYS A 9 0.83 5.37 -15.91
CA LYS A 9 0.88 6.50 -14.98
C LYS A 9 1.78 6.16 -13.79
N LEU A 10 2.61 7.12 -13.38
CA LEU A 10 3.30 7.07 -12.10
C LEU A 10 2.40 7.69 -11.02
N HIS A 11 2.11 6.93 -9.97
CA HIS A 11 1.39 7.38 -8.78
C HIS A 11 2.38 7.57 -7.63
N ARG A 12 2.24 8.68 -6.91
CA ARG A 12 2.95 8.90 -5.64
C ARG A 12 1.99 8.63 -4.50
N LEU A 13 2.26 7.60 -3.71
CA LEU A 13 1.46 7.21 -2.57
C LEU A 13 2.12 7.73 -1.30
N GLU A 14 1.42 8.64 -0.63
CA GLU A 14 1.79 9.17 0.68
C GLU A 14 0.96 8.46 1.76
N PRO A 15 1.54 7.54 2.54
CA PRO A 15 0.80 6.74 3.51
C PRO A 15 0.32 7.60 4.68
N ARG A 16 -0.99 7.63 4.92
CA ARG A 16 -1.57 8.35 6.08
C ARG A 16 -1.70 7.47 7.31
N VAL A 17 -2.08 6.21 7.09
CA VAL A 17 -2.22 5.18 8.11
C VAL A 17 -1.56 3.92 7.59
N TYR A 18 -0.63 3.38 8.36
CA TYR A 18 0.03 2.11 8.10
C TYR A 18 -0.80 0.96 8.67
N GLN A 19 -0.91 -0.11 7.91
CA GLN A 19 -1.62 -1.32 8.31
C GLN A 19 -0.66 -2.33 8.96
N TYR A 20 -1.15 -3.08 9.95
CA TYR A 20 -0.40 -4.20 10.56
C TYR A 20 -0.99 -5.56 10.17
N THR A 21 -1.90 -5.57 9.20
CA THR A 21 -2.66 -6.75 8.76
C THR A 21 -2.71 -6.82 7.24
N PHE A 22 -2.67 -8.04 6.70
CA PHE A 22 -2.90 -8.30 5.28
C PHE A 22 -4.40 -8.47 4.98
N GLY A 23 -5.18 -7.44 5.32
CA GLY A 23 -6.60 -7.30 4.96
C GLY A 23 -7.61 -8.09 5.81
N PRO A 24 -8.92 -7.84 5.58
CA PRO A 24 -9.45 -6.85 4.64
C PRO A 24 -9.32 -5.41 5.19
N ASN A 25 -8.71 -4.53 4.41
CA ASN A 25 -8.56 -3.09 4.69
C ASN A 25 -9.00 -2.32 3.43
N GLU A 26 -9.55 -1.12 3.61
CA GLU A 26 -9.88 -0.25 2.47
C GLU A 26 -8.62 0.09 1.66
N PRO A 27 -8.69 0.09 0.32
CA PRO A 27 -7.54 0.41 -0.51
C PRO A 27 -7.16 1.89 -0.38
N VAL A 28 -5.88 2.14 -0.13
CA VAL A 28 -5.33 3.51 -0.04
C VAL A 28 -5.07 4.11 -1.43
N LEU A 29 -5.00 3.26 -2.45
CA LEU A 29 -4.81 3.63 -3.85
C LEU A 29 -5.46 2.57 -4.74
N ARG A 30 -6.09 3.01 -5.84
CA ARG A 30 -6.55 2.13 -6.92
C ARG A 30 -5.81 2.46 -8.20
N ILE A 31 -5.24 1.45 -8.86
CA ILE A 31 -4.45 1.60 -10.09
C ILE A 31 -4.85 0.56 -11.14
N ARG A 32 -4.41 0.77 -12.38
CA ARG A 32 -4.58 -0.22 -13.46
C ARG A 32 -3.27 -0.97 -13.70
N SER A 33 -3.36 -2.16 -14.30
CA SER A 33 -2.18 -2.90 -14.75
C SER A 33 -1.30 -2.03 -15.67
N GLY A 34 0.01 -2.07 -15.45
CA GLY A 34 1.00 -1.25 -16.16
C GLY A 34 1.35 0.08 -15.49
N ASP A 35 0.55 0.56 -14.53
CA ASP A 35 0.92 1.74 -13.74
C ASP A 35 2.13 1.47 -12.82
N SER A 36 2.81 2.53 -12.43
CA SER A 36 3.92 2.50 -11.47
C SER A 36 3.57 3.24 -10.20
N VAL A 37 4.12 2.80 -9.08
CA VAL A 37 3.90 3.44 -7.77
C VAL A 37 5.25 3.76 -7.14
N THR A 38 5.37 4.97 -6.60
CA THR A 38 6.42 5.34 -5.66
C THR A 38 5.79 5.63 -4.31
N ALA A 39 6.37 5.07 -3.25
CA ALA A 39 5.92 5.28 -1.88
C ALA A 39 7.12 5.24 -0.94
N SER A 40 7.08 6.04 0.12
CA SER A 40 8.01 5.92 1.23
C SER A 40 7.54 4.80 2.16
N THR A 41 8.48 3.98 2.62
CA THR A 41 8.25 3.00 3.68
C THR A 41 8.96 3.47 4.95
N VAL A 42 8.49 3.00 6.09
CA VAL A 42 9.22 3.08 7.36
C VAL A 42 9.89 1.74 7.62
N ASP A 43 10.85 1.70 8.55
CA ASP A 43 11.50 0.44 8.91
C ASP A 43 10.56 -0.53 9.65
N ALA A 44 11.07 -1.73 9.96
CA ALA A 44 10.31 -2.78 10.64
C ALA A 44 9.79 -2.39 12.03
N HIS A 45 10.40 -1.39 12.68
CA HIS A 45 10.00 -0.88 13.99
C HIS A 45 9.15 0.41 13.89
N GLY A 46 8.84 0.87 12.67
CA GLY A 46 8.01 2.04 12.45
C GLY A 46 8.76 3.37 12.54
N PHE A 47 10.05 3.40 12.23
CA PHE A 47 10.82 4.64 12.14
C PHE A 47 10.94 5.14 10.69
N ASP A 48 10.68 6.43 10.49
CA ASP A 48 10.82 7.08 9.19
C ASP A 48 12.29 7.29 8.78
N CYS A 49 12.51 7.87 7.61
CA CYS A 49 13.85 8.12 7.07
C CYS A 49 14.71 9.08 7.90
N THR A 50 14.12 9.77 8.87
CA THR A 50 14.80 10.66 9.82
C THR A 50 14.94 10.04 11.22
N GLY A 51 14.46 8.81 11.41
CA GLY A 51 14.50 8.11 12.68
C GLY A 51 13.39 8.53 13.65
N ASN A 52 12.32 9.18 13.18
CA ASN A 52 11.16 9.49 14.01
C ASN A 52 10.17 8.31 13.99
N PRO A 53 9.60 7.92 15.15
CA PRO A 53 8.58 6.87 15.19
C PRO A 53 7.26 7.37 14.59
N LEU A 54 6.49 6.44 14.02
CA LEU A 54 5.11 6.72 13.60
C LEU A 54 4.28 7.28 14.76
N ALA A 55 3.57 8.38 14.49
CA ALA A 55 2.62 8.94 15.44
C ALA A 55 1.39 8.03 15.58
N GLU A 56 0.73 8.09 16.73
CA GLU A 56 -0.45 7.26 17.03
C GLU A 56 -1.59 7.36 16.01
N HIS A 57 -1.74 8.49 15.31
CA HIS A 57 -2.78 8.63 14.28
C HIS A 57 -2.40 7.97 12.95
N GLN A 58 -1.14 7.61 12.76
CA GLN A 58 -0.61 6.92 11.58
C GLN A 58 -0.65 5.40 11.73
N LYS A 59 -1.06 4.88 12.88
CA LYS A 59 -1.09 3.45 13.19
C LYS A 59 -2.51 2.90 13.02
N GLN A 60 -2.64 1.70 12.45
CA GLN A 60 -3.92 0.98 12.40
C GLN A 60 -4.47 0.77 13.81
N LYS A 61 -5.78 0.95 14.00
CA LYS A 61 -6.46 0.77 15.28
C LYS A 61 -7.65 -0.16 15.15
N SER A 62 -7.93 -0.89 16.22
CA SER A 62 -9.12 -1.72 16.34
C SER A 62 -9.74 -1.56 17.73
N LYS A 63 -11.07 -1.67 17.80
CA LYS A 63 -11.80 -1.67 19.07
C LYS A 63 -11.79 -3.03 19.76
N VAL A 64 -11.41 -4.09 19.04
CA VAL A 64 -11.54 -5.49 19.49
C VAL A 64 -10.21 -6.21 19.59
N THR A 65 -9.11 -5.59 19.17
CA THR A 65 -7.77 -6.17 19.24
C THR A 65 -6.69 -5.10 19.32
N THR A 66 -5.51 -5.50 19.78
CA THR A 66 -4.28 -4.71 19.74
C THR A 66 -3.35 -5.35 18.72
N PHE A 67 -2.81 -4.54 17.81
CA PHE A 67 -1.89 -5.03 16.80
C PHE A 67 -0.45 -5.05 17.34
N GLN A 68 0.34 -6.01 16.87
CA GLN A 68 1.78 -5.94 16.98
C GLN A 68 2.28 -4.84 16.03
N GLU A 69 2.90 -3.79 16.57
CA GLU A 69 3.40 -2.66 15.80
C GLU A 69 4.75 -2.98 15.14
N ALA A 70 4.77 -4.01 14.31
CA ALA A 70 5.94 -4.42 13.55
C ALA A 70 5.60 -4.54 12.07
N ASN A 71 6.57 -4.24 11.20
CA ASN A 71 6.44 -4.30 9.74
C ASN A 71 5.20 -3.53 9.20
N PRO A 72 5.05 -2.24 9.53
CA PRO A 72 3.94 -1.42 9.05
C PRO A 72 3.85 -1.39 7.52
N LEU A 73 2.65 -1.66 7.00
CA LEU A 73 2.36 -1.80 5.57
C LEU A 73 1.76 -0.51 5.02
N VAL A 74 2.26 -0.07 3.87
CA VAL A 74 1.80 1.14 3.16
C VAL A 74 0.44 0.95 2.48
N GLY A 75 0.11 -0.28 2.08
CA GLY A 75 -1.08 -0.61 1.31
C GLY A 75 -2.36 -0.78 2.16
N PRO A 76 -3.39 -1.47 1.62
CA PRO A 76 -3.38 -2.19 0.35
C PRO A 76 -3.56 -1.29 -0.88
N ILE A 77 -2.96 -1.70 -2.00
CA ILE A 77 -3.19 -1.09 -3.32
C ILE A 77 -4.12 -2.01 -4.11
N TRP A 78 -5.21 -1.46 -4.61
CA TRP A 78 -6.18 -2.17 -5.44
C TRP A 78 -5.76 -2.12 -6.91
N ILE A 79 -5.78 -3.28 -7.57
CA ILE A 79 -5.55 -3.38 -9.01
C ILE A 79 -6.91 -3.57 -9.68
N GLU A 80 -7.31 -2.62 -10.51
CA GLU A 80 -8.58 -2.70 -11.24
C GLU A 80 -8.63 -3.96 -12.11
N GLU A 81 -9.82 -4.59 -12.14
CA GLU A 81 -10.14 -5.83 -12.85
C GLU A 81 -9.40 -7.11 -12.37
N ALA A 82 -8.49 -7.05 -11.41
CA ALA A 82 -7.82 -8.25 -10.88
C ALA A 82 -8.82 -9.18 -10.17
N GLN A 83 -8.80 -10.47 -10.51
CA GLN A 83 -9.71 -11.49 -9.97
C GLN A 83 -8.95 -12.64 -9.27
N PRO A 84 -9.60 -13.40 -8.38
CA PRO A 84 -9.05 -14.65 -7.85
C PRO A 84 -8.62 -15.61 -8.98
N GLY A 85 -7.36 -16.05 -8.95
CA GLY A 85 -6.75 -16.89 -9.98
C GLY A 85 -5.77 -16.15 -10.88
N ASP A 86 -5.80 -14.82 -10.90
CA ASP A 86 -4.82 -14.01 -11.63
C ASP A 86 -3.44 -14.01 -10.95
N LEU A 87 -2.40 -13.67 -11.73
CA LEU A 87 -1.04 -13.44 -11.23
C LEU A 87 -0.70 -11.95 -11.25
N LEU A 88 -0.23 -11.44 -10.11
CA LEU A 88 0.33 -10.09 -10.03
C LEU A 88 1.85 -10.11 -10.24
N LYS A 89 2.32 -9.53 -11.35
CA LYS A 89 3.74 -9.27 -11.56
C LYS A 89 4.12 -7.92 -10.97
N ILE A 90 5.12 -7.91 -10.08
CA ILE A 90 5.71 -6.70 -9.53
C ILE A 90 7.15 -6.60 -10.05
N SER A 91 7.51 -5.44 -10.62
CA SER A 91 8.89 -5.08 -10.95
C SER A 91 9.32 -3.98 -9.98
N ILE A 92 10.48 -4.16 -9.33
CA ILE A 92 11.05 -3.22 -8.36
C ILE A 92 12.31 -2.62 -8.96
#